data_AF-A0A3N2MDG0-F1
#
_entry.id   AF-A0A3N2MDG0-F1
#
_cell.length_a   1.000
_cell.length_b   1.000
_cell.length_c   1.000
_cell.angle_alpha   90.00
_cell.angle_beta   90.00
_cell.angle_gamma   90.00
#
_symmetry.space_group_name_H-M   'P 1'
#
loop_
_entity.id
_entity.type
_entity.pdbx_description
1 polymer ?
#
loop_
_entity_poly.entity_id
_entity_poly.type
_entity_poly.pdbx_seq_one_letter_code
_entity_poly.pdbx_strand_id
1 'polypeptide(L)'
;MIRKLLSICTIIFAAAALCSCSESQEKTCDKIAKAFEKGNDTEAADLCARLYADLPHCSMKTLGDLTVSYFTLSVIHSTKADDDSTYEAMSRMVKCYDAAMKQDPTAAKAMWKHMAEESMNHGQTFDVPMIADAFRTQLQLHEILDNKAPE
;
A
#
# COMPACT_ATOMS: atom_id res chain seq x y z
N MET A 1 -11.00 -15.75 -5.73
CA MET A 1 -9.58 -15.29 -5.66
C MET A 1 -9.37 -14.21 -4.60
N ILE A 2 -10.31 -13.27 -4.39
CA ILE A 2 -10.30 -12.25 -3.32
C ILE A 2 -10.04 -12.82 -1.91
N ARG A 3 -10.61 -13.98 -1.58
CA ARG A 3 -10.42 -14.64 -0.27
C ARG A 3 -8.96 -14.93 0.10
N LYS A 4 -8.04 -15.05 -0.86
CA LYS A 4 -6.63 -15.34 -0.58
C LYS A 4 -5.81 -14.08 -0.24
N LEU A 5 -6.22 -12.91 -0.74
CA LEU A 5 -5.53 -11.63 -0.48
C LEU A 5 -5.77 -11.11 0.94
N LEU A 6 -6.94 -11.39 1.52
CA LEU A 6 -7.28 -10.98 2.89
C LEU A 6 -6.40 -11.62 3.97
N SER A 7 -5.83 -12.80 3.69
CA SER A 7 -4.98 -13.52 4.65
C SER A 7 -3.64 -12.83 4.95
N ILE A 8 -3.22 -11.87 4.10
CA ILE A 8 -1.95 -11.13 4.21
C ILE A 8 -2.03 -10.04 5.30
N CYS A 9 -3.22 -9.50 5.57
CA CYS A 9 -3.39 -8.39 6.52
C CYS A 9 -3.06 -8.77 7.98
N THR A 10 -3.08 -10.05 8.31
CA THR A 10 -2.92 -10.54 9.68
C THR A 10 -1.48 -10.62 10.19
N ILE A 11 -0.46 -10.56 9.31
CA ILE A 11 0.91 -10.98 9.68
C ILE A 11 1.83 -9.81 10.09
N ILE A 12 1.49 -8.57 9.75
CA ILE A 12 2.36 -7.38 9.97
C ILE A 12 2.22 -6.81 11.39
N PHE A 13 2.02 -7.63 12.43
CA PHE A 13 1.54 -7.16 13.73
C PHE A 13 2.55 -7.14 14.89
N ALA A 14 3.83 -7.42 14.69
CA ALA A 14 4.76 -7.52 15.82
C ALA A 14 6.07 -6.74 15.62
N ALA A 15 6.11 -5.49 16.08
CA ALA A 15 7.25 -4.91 16.81
C ALA A 15 6.92 -3.48 17.28
N ALA A 16 6.74 -3.31 18.59
CA ALA A 16 6.51 -2.03 19.25
C ALA A 16 7.83 -1.27 19.52
N ALA A 17 7.84 0.04 19.27
CA ALA A 17 8.24 1.11 20.21
C ALA A 17 8.66 2.41 19.47
N LEU A 18 7.85 3.48 19.56
CA LEU A 18 8.25 4.86 19.90
C LEU A 18 6.99 5.77 20.02
N CYS A 19 6.46 5.72 21.24
CA CYS A 19 5.45 6.51 21.97
C CYS A 19 4.67 7.67 21.29
N SER A 20 3.34 7.50 21.32
CA SER A 20 2.21 8.41 21.04
C SER A 20 1.74 8.52 19.58
N CYS A 21 2.58 8.89 18.61
CA CYS A 21 2.15 8.89 17.20
C CYS A 21 2.09 7.48 16.60
N SER A 22 2.96 6.56 17.04
CA SER A 22 3.00 5.19 16.51
C SER A 22 1.74 4.40 16.86
N GLU A 23 1.23 4.53 18.09
CA GLU A 23 0.05 3.77 18.55
C GLU A 23 -1.24 4.21 17.84
N SER A 24 -1.38 5.50 17.52
CA SER A 24 -2.52 6.00 16.74
C SER A 24 -2.44 5.58 15.27
N GLN A 25 -1.24 5.53 14.70
CA GLN A 25 -1.01 5.03 13.34
C GLN A 25 -1.32 3.53 13.26
N GLU A 26 -0.84 2.73 14.22
CA GLU A 26 -1.12 1.29 14.33
C GLU A 26 -2.62 1.01 14.45
N LYS A 27 -3.33 1.69 15.37
CA LYS A 27 -4.80 1.56 15.47
C LYS A 27 -5.53 1.91 14.18
N THR A 28 -4.97 2.80 13.36
CA THR A 28 -5.55 3.16 12.06
C THR A 28 -5.28 2.07 11.03
N CYS A 29 -4.06 1.52 10.97
CA CYS A 29 -3.73 0.33 10.16
C CYS A 29 -4.66 -0.85 10.47
N ASP A 30 -4.99 -1.09 11.74
CA ASP A 30 -5.90 -2.17 12.15
C ASP A 30 -7.31 -1.97 11.61
N LYS A 31 -7.77 -0.72 11.58
CA LYS A 31 -9.08 -0.38 11.03
C LYS A 31 -9.08 -0.54 9.51
N ILE A 32 -7.99 -0.18 8.84
CA ILE A 32 -7.81 -0.41 7.40
C ILE A 32 -7.90 -1.91 7.09
N ALA A 33 -7.14 -2.75 7.81
CA ALA A 33 -7.18 -4.20 7.66
C ALA A 33 -8.60 -4.76 7.86
N LYS A 34 -9.28 -4.36 8.93
CA LYS A 34 -10.67 -4.78 9.21
C LYS A 34 -11.66 -4.29 8.15
N ALA A 35 -11.45 -3.12 7.56
CA ALA A 35 -12.29 -2.61 6.48
C ALA A 35 -12.14 -3.48 5.23
N PHE A 36 -10.92 -3.86 4.86
CA PHE A 36 -10.68 -4.81 3.76
C PHE A 36 -11.32 -6.17 4.04
N GLU A 37 -11.17 -6.74 5.24
CA GLU A 37 -11.79 -8.02 5.62
C GLU A 37 -13.32 -8.02 5.46
N LYS A 38 -13.96 -6.87 5.72
CA LYS A 38 -15.40 -6.68 5.56
C LYS A 38 -15.82 -6.33 4.14
N GLY A 39 -14.87 -6.17 3.21
CA GLY A 39 -15.12 -5.70 1.85
C GLY A 39 -15.59 -4.24 1.78
N ASN A 40 -15.33 -3.44 2.82
CA ASN A 40 -15.66 -2.02 2.86
C ASN A 40 -14.50 -1.20 2.31
N ASP A 41 -14.33 -1.22 0.98
CA ASP A 41 -13.18 -0.58 0.33
C ASP A 41 -13.23 0.94 0.37
N THR A 42 -14.43 1.55 0.45
CA THR A 42 -14.58 3.00 0.69
C THR A 42 -14.03 3.42 2.05
N GLU A 43 -14.38 2.71 3.12
CA GLU A 43 -13.84 2.98 4.45
C GLU A 43 -12.31 2.77 4.49
N ALA A 44 -11.82 1.72 3.82
CA ALA A 44 -10.39 1.47 3.72
C ALA A 44 -9.67 2.63 3.00
N ALA A 45 -10.22 3.12 1.88
CA ALA A 45 -9.67 4.25 1.13
C ALA A 45 -9.62 5.53 1.97
N ASP A 46 -10.70 5.86 2.67
CA ASP A 46 -10.78 7.03 3.55
C ASP A 46 -9.75 6.98 4.68
N LEU A 47 -9.61 5.82 5.32
CA LEU A 47 -8.64 5.61 6.40
C LEU A 47 -7.20 5.69 5.88
N CYS A 48 -6.92 5.10 4.71
CA CYS A 48 -5.62 5.20 4.05
C CYS A 48 -5.30 6.67 3.73
N ALA A 49 -6.25 7.42 3.15
CA ALA A 49 -6.05 8.82 2.78
C ALA A 49 -5.74 9.71 3.97
N ARG A 50 -6.43 9.51 5.10
CA ARG A 50 -6.15 10.24 6.36
C ARG A 50 -4.76 9.95 6.88
N LEU A 51 -4.38 8.68 6.92
CA LEU A 51 -3.06 8.26 7.40
C LEU A 51 -1.93 8.70 6.45
N TYR A 52 -2.19 8.70 5.14
CA TYR A 52 -1.28 9.21 4.11
C TYR A 52 -1.05 10.73 4.24
N ALA A 53 -2.05 11.50 4.66
CA ALA A 53 -1.90 12.94 4.88
C ALA A 53 -0.86 13.29 5.97
N ASP A 54 -0.51 12.34 6.83
CA ASP A 54 0.50 12.51 7.87
C ASP A 54 1.94 12.25 7.38
N LEU A 55 2.15 11.91 6.10
CA LEU A 55 3.49 11.90 5.50
C LEU A 55 4.14 13.29 5.66
N PRO A 56 5.40 13.40 6.12
CA PRO A 56 6.43 12.35 6.23
C PRO A 56 6.58 11.71 7.63
N HIS A 57 5.64 11.92 8.55
CA HIS A 57 5.75 11.53 9.97
C HIS A 57 5.34 10.08 10.26
N CYS A 58 5.02 9.30 9.24
CA CYS A 58 4.68 7.89 9.39
C CYS A 58 5.89 7.07 9.88
N SER A 59 5.64 6.09 10.73
CA SER A 59 6.65 5.06 11.04
C SER A 59 6.94 4.21 9.80
N MET A 60 8.12 3.57 9.74
CA MET A 60 8.48 2.67 8.64
C MET A 60 7.45 1.53 8.51
N LYS A 61 6.94 1.00 9.63
CA LYS A 61 5.85 0.01 9.64
C LYS A 61 4.59 0.54 8.96
N THR A 62 4.17 1.75 9.31
CA THR A 62 3.00 2.41 8.74
C THR A 62 3.16 2.67 7.25
N LEU A 63 4.35 3.06 6.79
CA LEU A 63 4.65 3.17 5.35
C LEU A 63 4.57 1.81 4.65
N GLY A 64 5.03 0.75 5.32
CA GLY A 64 4.80 -0.65 4.96
C GLY A 64 3.33 -0.98 4.71
N ASP A 65 2.52 -0.79 5.75
CA ASP A 65 1.08 -1.08 5.76
C ASP A 65 0.34 -0.26 4.68
N LEU A 66 0.66 1.03 4.53
CA LEU A 66 0.07 1.89 3.49
C LEU A 66 0.46 1.46 2.08
N THR A 67 1.71 1.01 1.86
CA THR A 67 2.17 0.53 0.56
C THR A 67 1.32 -0.65 0.09
N VAL A 68 1.08 -1.62 0.98
CA VAL A 68 0.24 -2.79 0.67
C VAL A 68 -1.23 -2.42 0.56
N SER A 69 -1.70 -1.51 1.40
CA SER A 69 -3.10 -1.05 1.37
C SER A 69 -3.42 -0.35 0.04
N TYR A 70 -2.54 0.53 -0.44
CA TYR A 70 -2.74 1.20 -1.72
C TYR A 70 -2.58 0.25 -2.93
N PHE A 71 -1.69 -0.73 -2.87
CA PHE A 71 -1.69 -1.81 -3.86
C PHE A 71 -3.04 -2.57 -3.88
N THR A 72 -3.58 -2.87 -2.71
CA THR A 72 -4.88 -3.57 -2.60
C THR A 72 -6.01 -2.71 -3.19
N LEU A 73 -6.03 -1.42 -2.89
CA LEU A 73 -7.00 -0.47 -3.45
C LEU A 73 -6.86 -0.36 -4.97
N SER A 74 -5.65 -0.28 -5.53
CA SER A 74 -5.47 -0.20 -6.98
C SER A 74 -6.03 -1.44 -7.70
N VAL A 75 -5.86 -2.63 -7.10
CA VAL A 75 -6.45 -3.85 -7.64
C VAL A 75 -7.97 -3.82 -7.54
N ILE A 76 -8.52 -3.40 -6.40
CA ILE A 76 -9.98 -3.30 -6.21
C ILE A 76 -10.60 -2.31 -7.21
N HIS A 77 -10.06 -1.09 -7.32
CA HIS A 77 -10.58 -0.07 -8.23
C HIS A 77 -10.46 -0.49 -9.69
N SER A 78 -9.36 -1.17 -10.06
CA SER A 78 -9.22 -1.75 -11.41
C SER A 78 -10.31 -2.79 -11.71
N THR A 79 -10.70 -3.62 -10.74
CA THR A 79 -11.83 -4.56 -10.95
C THR A 79 -13.18 -3.89 -11.09
N LYS A 80 -13.29 -2.61 -10.70
CA LYS A 80 -14.50 -1.78 -10.83
C LYS A 80 -14.47 -0.86 -12.07
N ALA A 81 -13.41 -0.93 -12.89
CA ALA A 81 -13.17 -0.01 -14.01
C ALA A 81 -13.18 1.47 -13.59
N ASP A 82 -12.67 1.76 -12.39
CA ASP A 82 -12.49 3.11 -11.86
C ASP A 82 -11.02 3.51 -12.05
N ASP A 83 -10.72 4.06 -13.23
CA ASP A 83 -9.34 4.34 -13.66
C ASP A 83 -8.70 5.43 -12.79
N ASP A 84 -9.41 6.53 -12.50
CA ASP A 84 -8.91 7.63 -11.67
C ASP A 84 -8.47 7.14 -10.28
N SER A 85 -9.33 6.38 -9.59
CA SER A 85 -9.00 5.84 -8.27
C SER A 85 -7.91 4.77 -8.35
N THR A 86 -7.84 4.01 -9.45
CA THR A 86 -6.78 3.04 -9.69
C THR A 86 -5.41 3.72 -9.78
N TYR A 87 -5.29 4.75 -10.62
CA TYR A 87 -4.04 5.47 -10.82
C TYR A 87 -3.65 6.31 -9.59
N GLU A 88 -4.62 6.87 -8.87
CA GLU A 88 -4.36 7.54 -7.60
C GLU A 88 -3.77 6.57 -6.57
N ALA A 89 -4.35 5.37 -6.44
CA ALA A 89 -3.85 4.34 -5.54
C ALA A 89 -2.44 3.86 -5.94
N MET A 90 -2.17 3.66 -7.24
CA MET A 90 -0.82 3.34 -7.73
C MET A 90 0.19 4.44 -7.35
N SER A 91 -0.16 5.71 -7.57
CA SER A 91 0.69 6.86 -7.23
C SER A 91 1.02 6.90 -5.75
N ARG A 92 0.01 6.70 -4.88
CA ARG A 92 0.20 6.70 -3.43
C ARG A 92 0.99 5.49 -2.93
N MET A 93 0.80 4.31 -3.52
CA MET A 93 1.63 3.13 -3.24
C MET A 93 3.11 3.42 -3.48
N VAL A 94 3.45 3.99 -4.66
CA VAL A 94 4.84 4.33 -5.02
C VAL A 94 5.41 5.37 -4.05
N LYS A 95 4.63 6.40 -3.68
CA LYS A 95 5.08 7.44 -2.74
C LYS A 95 5.34 6.89 -1.34
N CYS A 96 4.52 5.96 -0.85
CA CYS A 96 4.75 5.29 0.44
C CYS A 96 6.02 4.42 0.41
N TYR A 97 6.21 3.65 -0.67
CA TYR A 97 7.43 2.88 -0.91
C TYR A 97 8.67 3.78 -0.89
N ASP A 98 8.64 4.89 -1.64
CA ASP A 98 9.76 5.83 -1.74
C ASP A 98 10.05 6.53 -0.42
N ALA A 99 9.00 6.87 0.35
CA ALA A 99 9.15 7.42 1.69
C ALA A 99 9.86 6.42 2.62
N ALA A 100 9.49 5.13 2.59
CA ALA A 100 10.13 4.09 3.41
C ALA A 100 11.60 3.90 3.03
N MET A 101 11.87 3.82 1.72
CA MET A 101 13.23 3.70 1.18
C MET A 101 14.10 4.92 1.51
N LYS A 102 13.52 6.13 1.56
CA LYS A 102 14.22 7.36 1.95
C LYS A 102 14.47 7.43 3.46
N GLN A 103 13.54 6.94 4.28
CA GLN A 103 13.64 6.97 5.74
C GLN A 103 14.70 6.00 6.26
N ASP A 104 14.62 4.73 5.87
CA ASP A 104 15.63 3.71 6.21
C ASP A 104 15.65 2.62 5.11
N PRO A 105 16.57 2.71 4.13
CA PRO A 105 16.65 1.75 3.03
C PRO A 105 16.94 0.32 3.49
N THR A 106 17.65 0.13 4.60
CA THR A 106 18.04 -1.20 5.08
C THR A 106 16.84 -1.87 5.75
N ALA A 107 16.17 -1.16 6.65
CA ALA A 107 14.96 -1.65 7.31
C ALA A 107 13.83 -1.90 6.31
N ALA A 108 13.63 -0.98 5.35
CA ALA A 108 12.62 -1.14 4.31
C ALA A 108 12.89 -2.38 3.44
N LYS A 109 14.12 -2.59 2.95
CA LYS A 109 14.48 -3.79 2.19
C LYS A 109 14.27 -5.08 2.99
N ALA A 110 14.61 -5.09 4.28
CA ALA A 110 14.39 -6.23 5.14
C ALA A 110 12.89 -6.54 5.30
N MET A 111 12.06 -5.52 5.50
CA MET A 111 10.60 -5.66 5.52
C MET A 111 10.07 -6.25 4.21
N TRP A 112 10.42 -5.66 3.06
CA TRP A 112 9.92 -6.13 1.76
C TRP A 112 10.33 -7.56 1.45
N LYS A 113 11.57 -7.93 1.80
CA LYS A 113 12.06 -9.30 1.68
C LYS A 113 11.22 -10.26 2.53
N HIS A 114 10.95 -9.89 3.78
CA HIS A 114 10.13 -10.69 4.67
C HIS A 114 8.71 -10.87 4.11
N MET A 115 8.07 -9.80 3.62
CA MET A 115 6.74 -9.88 2.99
C MET A 115 6.73 -10.77 1.76
N ALA A 116 7.78 -10.73 0.93
CA ALA A 116 7.90 -11.59 -0.24
C ALA A 116 8.04 -13.07 0.14
N GLU A 117 8.86 -13.38 1.15
CA GLU A 117 9.02 -14.73 1.69
C GLU A 117 7.69 -15.27 2.26
N GLU A 118 6.98 -14.45 3.03
CA GLU A 118 5.68 -14.83 3.57
C GLU A 118 4.64 -15.04 2.48
N SER A 119 4.56 -14.14 1.49
CA SER A 119 3.66 -14.31 0.36
C SER A 119 3.95 -15.62 -0.40
N MET A 120 5.23 -15.92 -0.66
CA MET A 120 5.63 -17.16 -1.34
C MET A 120 5.19 -18.41 -0.57
N ASN A 121 5.32 -18.39 0.76
CA ASN A 121 4.87 -19.49 1.63
C ASN A 121 3.34 -19.70 1.56
N HIS A 122 2.57 -18.68 1.19
CA HIS A 122 1.13 -18.75 0.96
C HIS A 122 0.74 -18.98 -0.52
N GLY A 123 1.72 -19.28 -1.38
CA GLY A 123 1.52 -19.59 -2.80
C GLY A 123 1.21 -18.35 -3.65
N GLN A 124 1.65 -17.17 -3.23
CA GLN A 124 1.46 -15.90 -3.92
C GLN A 124 2.81 -15.22 -4.14
N THR A 125 2.99 -14.52 -5.26
CA THR A 125 4.20 -13.74 -5.50
C THR A 125 3.87 -12.27 -5.26
N PHE A 126 4.35 -11.73 -4.14
CA PHE A 126 4.19 -10.31 -3.80
C PHE A 126 5.57 -9.69 -3.58
N ASP A 127 6.09 -9.04 -4.62
CA ASP A 127 7.38 -8.37 -4.62
C ASP A 127 7.13 -6.86 -4.72
N VAL A 128 7.22 -6.18 -3.58
CA VAL A 128 6.93 -4.74 -3.47
C VAL A 128 7.83 -3.89 -4.38
N PRO A 129 9.17 -4.08 -4.41
CA PRO A 129 10.02 -3.41 -5.39
C PRO A 129 9.58 -3.58 -6.85
N MET A 130 9.30 -4.83 -7.28
CA MET A 130 8.86 -5.09 -8.65
C MET A 130 7.52 -4.41 -8.96
N ILE A 131 6.58 -4.43 -8.02
CA ILE A 131 5.28 -3.77 -8.16
C ILE A 131 5.46 -2.25 -8.25
N ALA A 132 6.32 -1.64 -7.42
CA ALA A 132 6.59 -0.21 -7.46
C ALA A 132 7.15 0.21 -8.83
N ASP A 133 8.06 -0.56 -9.41
CA ASP A 133 8.61 -0.29 -10.74
C ASP A 133 7.57 -0.46 -11.86
N ALA A 134 6.72 -1.47 -11.76
CA ALA A 134 5.60 -1.66 -12.68
C ALA A 134 4.62 -0.48 -12.62
N PHE A 135 4.26 -0.02 -11.41
CA PHE A 135 3.37 1.12 -11.22
C PHE A 135 3.98 2.42 -11.72
N ARG A 136 5.27 2.68 -11.48
CA ARG A 136 5.97 3.84 -12.07
C ARG A 136 5.87 3.83 -13.60
N THR A 137 6.09 2.68 -14.21
CA THR A 137 5.99 2.54 -15.67
C THR A 137 4.57 2.81 -16.17
N GLN A 138 3.55 2.26 -15.49
CA GLN A 138 2.15 2.48 -15.85
C GLN A 138 1.72 3.95 -15.68
N LEU A 139 2.14 4.59 -14.59
CA LEU A 139 1.86 6.02 -14.33
C LEU A 139 2.49 6.91 -15.40
N GLN A 140 3.74 6.66 -15.78
CA GLN A 140 4.42 7.39 -16.86
C GLN A 140 3.69 7.24 -18.21
N LEU A 141 3.22 6.03 -18.52
CA LEU A 141 2.45 5.79 -19.75
C LEU A 141 1.12 6.54 -19.73
N HIS A 142 0.41 6.52 -18.60
CA HIS A 142 -0.86 7.22 -18.43
C HIS A 142 -0.69 8.74 -18.60
N GLU A 143 0.33 9.34 -17.95
CA GLU A 143 0.65 10.76 -18.12
C GLU A 143 0.95 11.12 -19.59
N ILE A 144 1.65 10.26 -20.34
CA ILE A 144 1.94 10.50 -21.76
C ILE A 144 0.67 10.44 -22.61
N LEU A 145 -0.26 9.55 -22.29
CA LEU A 145 -1.50 9.37 -23.06
C LEU A 145 -2.48 10.51 -22.81
N ASP A 146 -2.62 10.95 -21.55
CA ASP A 146 -3.50 12.07 -21.18
C ASP A 146 -3.02 13.38 -21.81
N ASN A 147 -1.70 13.63 -21.83
CA ASN A 147 -1.10 14.79 -22.49
C ASN A 147 -1.16 14.74 -24.03
N LYS A 148 -1.59 13.62 -24.61
CA LYS A 148 -1.76 13.45 -26.07
C LYS A 148 -3.22 13.41 -26.51
N ALA A 149 -4.18 13.46 -25.58
CA ALA A 149 -5.58 13.57 -25.92
C ALA A 149 -5.86 14.97 -26.53
N PRO A 150 -6.38 15.07 -27.77
CA PRO A 150 -6.80 16.36 -28.32
C PRO A 150 -8.01 16.88 -27.53
N GLU A 151 -7.97 18.17 -27.16
CA GLU A 151 -9.10 18.92 -26.58
C GLU A 151 -10.36 18.89 -27.47
#